data_AF-A0A9D1HN53-F1
#
_entry.id   AF-A0A9D1HN53-F1
#
_cell.length_a   1.000
_cell.length_b   1.000
_cell.length_c   1.000
_cell.angle_alpha   90.00
_cell.angle_beta   90.00
_cell.angle_gamma   90.00
#
_symmetry.space_group_name_H-M   'P 1'
#
loop_
_entity.id
_entity.type
_entity.pdbx_description
1 polymer ?
#
loop_
_entity_poly.entity_id
_entity_poly.type
_entity_poly.pdbx_seq_one_letter_code
_entity_poly.pdbx_strand_id
1 'polypeptide(L)'
;MDSMITQCLNKTEITAPCNQNSHFDSLSKEKQEQLIEWCKANFNAIKTFNDGVTSFDLKKAFSCDPKGFYITNGQLKGAMEKAGFSLKATRDGVNAKFNISKTSPFFKKETV
;
A
#
# COMPACT_ATOMS: atom_id res chain seq x y z
N MET A 1 -38.69 -13.93 16.68
CA MET A 1 -37.40 -14.31 17.29
C MET A 1 -36.34 -13.64 16.43
N ASP A 2 -36.05 -12.41 16.83
CA ASP A 2 -35.68 -11.32 15.93
C ASP A 2 -34.25 -11.39 15.39
N SER A 3 -34.15 -10.89 14.16
CA SER A 3 -32.96 -10.64 13.36
C SER A 3 -31.81 -10.04 14.17
N MET A 4 -30.72 -10.79 14.32
CA MET A 4 -29.44 -10.31 14.87
C MET A 4 -28.44 -9.96 13.76
N ILE A 5 -28.92 -9.39 12.66
CA ILE A 5 -28.07 -8.69 11.68
C ILE A 5 -28.56 -7.25 11.60
N THR A 6 -28.30 -6.46 12.64
CA THR A 6 -28.12 -5.01 12.57
C THR A 6 -27.60 -4.56 13.93
N GLN A 7 -26.29 -4.55 14.12
CA GLN A 7 -25.70 -3.53 14.98
C GLN A 7 -24.75 -2.73 14.11
N CYS A 8 -25.32 -1.62 13.62
CA CYS A 8 -24.70 -0.67 12.74
C CYS A 8 -23.33 -0.24 13.27
N LEU A 9 -22.35 -0.36 12.38
CA LEU A 9 -21.08 0.36 12.41
C LEU A 9 -21.35 1.82 12.80
N ASN A 10 -20.88 2.19 14.00
CA ASN A 10 -20.74 3.59 14.39
C ASN A 10 -19.79 4.25 13.37
N LYS A 11 -20.37 5.09 12.53
CA LYS A 11 -19.79 5.69 11.32
C LYS A 11 -18.65 6.70 11.55
N THR A 12 -17.98 6.69 12.70
CA THR A 12 -17.04 7.76 13.04
C THR A 12 -15.71 7.33 13.69
N GLU A 13 -15.46 6.04 13.97
CA GLU A 13 -14.20 5.62 14.64
C GLU A 13 -13.57 4.32 14.11
N ILE A 14 -13.86 3.90 12.88
CA ILE A 14 -13.24 2.70 12.28
C ILE A 14 -12.68 3.02 10.89
N THR A 15 -11.54 3.69 10.83
CA THR A 15 -10.58 3.30 9.79
C THR A 15 -9.89 2.07 10.34
N ALA A 16 -10.14 0.90 9.75
CA ALA A 16 -9.53 -0.34 10.23
C ALA A 16 -8.00 -0.11 10.41
N PRO A 17 -7.41 -0.47 11.58
CA PRO A 17 -6.02 -0.11 11.90
C PRO A 17 -5.01 -0.57 10.83
N CYS A 18 -5.39 -1.56 10.02
CA CYS A 18 -4.62 -2.11 8.91
C CYS A 18 -4.36 -1.16 7.72
N ASN A 19 -4.92 0.05 7.70
CA ASN A 19 -4.74 1.01 6.59
C ASN A 19 -3.85 2.23 6.92
N GLN A 20 -3.37 2.33 8.16
CA GLN A 20 -2.50 3.41 8.64
C GLN A 20 -1.03 3.10 8.35
N ASN A 21 -0.25 4.13 8.02
CA ASN A 21 1.15 3.99 7.63
C ASN A 21 2.01 3.41 8.76
N SER A 22 1.68 3.74 10.02
CA SER A 22 2.31 3.20 11.23
C SER A 22 2.19 1.68 11.36
N HIS A 23 1.26 1.04 10.64
CA HIS A 23 1.17 -0.41 10.63
C HIS A 23 2.42 -1.08 10.03
N PHE A 24 3.24 -0.34 9.28
CA PHE A 24 4.55 -0.80 8.85
C PHE A 24 5.43 -1.28 10.01
N ASP A 25 5.39 -0.57 11.15
CA ASP A 25 6.25 -0.87 12.30
C ASP A 25 5.90 -2.20 13.00
N SER A 26 4.74 -2.79 12.68
CA SER A 26 4.33 -4.11 13.17
C SER A 26 5.03 -5.28 12.46
N LEU A 27 5.68 -5.04 11.32
CA LEU A 27 6.45 -6.05 10.61
C LEU A 27 7.76 -6.34 11.35
N SER A 28 8.28 -7.56 11.24
CA SER A 28 9.66 -7.86 11.67
C SER A 28 10.65 -7.01 10.89
N LYS A 29 11.83 -6.72 11.46
CA LYS A 29 12.88 -5.92 10.79
C LYS A 29 13.23 -6.45 9.40
N GLU A 30 13.39 -7.76 9.27
CA GLU A 30 13.64 -8.42 7.99
C GLU A 30 12.54 -8.14 6.96
N LYS A 31 11.27 -8.23 7.36
CA LYS A 31 10.12 -7.93 6.50
C LYS A 31 10.04 -6.45 6.14
N GLN A 32 10.37 -5.57 7.08
CA GLN A 32 10.45 -4.12 6.84
C GLN A 32 11.50 -3.80 5.77
N GLU A 33 12.71 -4.32 5.94
CA GLU A 33 13.83 -4.15 5.01
C GLU A 33 13.46 -4.69 3.63
N GLN A 34 12.96 -5.92 3.56
CA GLN A 34 12.57 -6.55 2.30
C GLN A 34 11.50 -5.75 1.55
N LEU A 35 10.48 -5.23 2.26
CA LEU A 35 9.43 -4.45 1.63
C LEU A 35 9.95 -3.09 1.14
N ILE A 36 10.81 -2.42 1.92
CA ILE A 36 11.46 -1.16 1.51
C ILE A 36 12.34 -1.38 0.28
N GLU A 37 13.15 -2.44 0.27
CA GLU A 37 14.02 -2.79 -0.85
C GLU A 37 13.21 -3.10 -2.11
N TRP A 38 12.10 -3.83 -1.97
CA TRP A 38 11.19 -4.08 -3.07
C TRP A 38 10.62 -2.77 -3.65
N CYS A 39 10.21 -1.82 -2.80
CA CYS A 39 9.74 -0.51 -3.26
C CYS A 39 10.83 0.24 -4.04
N LYS A 40 12.06 0.29 -3.50
CA LYS A 40 13.20 0.97 -4.15
C LYS A 40 13.62 0.32 -5.47
N ALA A 41 13.55 -1.01 -5.55
CA ALA A 41 13.93 -1.75 -6.75
C ALA A 41 12.88 -1.64 -7.87
N ASN A 42 11.61 -1.46 -7.53
CA ASN A 42 10.51 -1.49 -8.50
C ASN A 42 10.00 -0.10 -8.93
N PHE A 43 10.26 0.95 -8.14
CA PHE A 43 9.71 2.30 -8.37
C PHE A 43 10.78 3.39 -8.44
N ASN A 44 10.56 4.35 -9.33
CA ASN A 44 11.34 5.58 -9.42
C ASN A 44 10.48 6.78 -9.01
N ALA A 45 10.97 7.63 -8.12
CA ALA A 45 10.24 8.81 -7.67
C ALA A 45 10.19 9.91 -8.76
N ILE A 46 9.07 10.63 -8.83
CA ILE A 46 8.85 11.80 -9.70
C ILE A 46 8.17 12.93 -8.92
N LYS A 47 8.00 14.10 -9.54
CA LYS A 47 7.35 15.27 -8.89
C LYS A 47 5.83 15.18 -8.83
N THR A 48 5.20 14.44 -9.74
CA THR A 48 3.74 14.33 -9.84
C THR A 48 3.26 12.99 -9.29
N PHE A 49 1.99 12.92 -8.91
CA PHE A 49 1.38 11.67 -8.47
C PHE A 49 0.97 10.81 -9.67
N ASN A 50 1.14 9.50 -9.54
CA ASN A 50 0.64 8.53 -10.50
C ASN A 50 -0.82 8.19 -10.16
N ASP A 51 -1.72 8.46 -11.12
CA ASP A 51 -3.14 8.20 -10.96
C ASP A 51 -3.59 6.80 -11.44
N GLY A 52 -2.68 6.02 -12.05
CA GLY A 52 -2.99 4.72 -12.66
C GLY A 52 -2.92 3.52 -11.73
N VAL A 53 -2.28 3.64 -10.58
CA VAL A 53 -2.22 2.58 -9.54
C VAL A 53 -2.35 3.16 -8.16
N THR A 54 -2.85 2.35 -7.24
CA THR A 54 -3.06 2.69 -5.83
C THR A 54 -2.30 1.75 -4.90
N SER A 55 -2.29 2.06 -3.61
CA SER A 55 -1.76 1.18 -2.57
C SER A 55 -2.36 -0.23 -2.61
N PHE A 56 -3.64 -0.38 -3.01
CA PHE A 56 -4.26 -1.70 -3.13
C PHE A 56 -3.60 -2.53 -4.23
N ASP A 57 -3.38 -1.94 -5.41
CA ASP A 57 -2.80 -2.63 -6.56
C ASP A 57 -1.36 -3.05 -6.26
N LEU A 58 -0.59 -2.12 -5.69
CA LEU A 58 0.81 -2.35 -5.36
C LEU A 58 0.98 -3.37 -4.23
N LYS A 59 0.12 -3.37 -3.20
CA LYS A 59 0.23 -4.33 -2.09
C LYS A 59 -0.09 -5.74 -2.55
N LYS A 60 -1.04 -5.86 -3.50
CA LYS A 60 -1.39 -7.13 -4.14
C LYS A 60 -0.22 -7.63 -4.98
N ALA A 61 0.40 -6.76 -5.76
CA ALA A 61 1.55 -7.12 -6.57
C ALA A 61 2.74 -7.59 -5.72
N PHE A 62 3.06 -6.91 -4.62
CA PHE A 62 4.06 -7.41 -3.68
C PHE A 62 3.66 -8.77 -3.07
N SER A 63 2.41 -8.91 -2.61
CA SER A 63 1.95 -10.14 -1.97
C SER A 63 1.93 -11.36 -2.92
N CYS A 64 1.87 -11.12 -4.23
CA CYS A 64 1.93 -12.15 -5.27
C CYS A 64 3.34 -12.34 -5.86
N ASP A 65 4.33 -11.53 -5.47
CA ASP A 65 5.72 -11.71 -5.90
C ASP A 65 6.27 -13.04 -5.33
N PRO A 66 7.08 -13.82 -6.06
CA PRO A 66 7.64 -15.09 -5.56
C PRO A 66 8.43 -14.95 -4.26
N LYS A 67 9.04 -13.79 -4.02
CA LYS A 67 9.73 -13.49 -2.76
C LYS A 67 8.85 -12.73 -1.78
N GLY A 68 7.68 -12.28 -2.21
CA GLY A 68 6.77 -11.46 -1.42
C GLY A 68 6.10 -12.20 -0.28
N PHE A 69 5.38 -11.44 0.54
CA PHE A 69 4.55 -11.95 1.62
C PHE A 69 3.30 -11.08 1.78
N TYR A 70 2.28 -11.58 2.49
CA TYR A 70 1.05 -10.84 2.70
C TYR A 70 1.28 -9.56 3.50
N ILE A 71 0.79 -8.44 2.97
CA ILE A 71 0.83 -7.12 3.62
C ILE A 71 -0.50 -6.39 3.51
N THR A 72 -0.72 -5.44 4.43
CA THR A 72 -1.87 -4.53 4.39
C THR A 72 -1.55 -3.26 3.60
N ASN A 73 -2.58 -2.48 3.25
CA ASN A 73 -2.39 -1.19 2.59
C ASN A 73 -1.54 -0.25 3.46
N GLY A 74 -1.76 -0.24 4.78
CA GLY A 74 -1.00 0.58 5.73
C GLY A 74 0.49 0.24 5.75
N GLN A 75 0.83 -1.05 5.78
CA GLN A 75 2.22 -1.51 5.72
C GLN A 75 2.92 -1.08 4.42
N LEU A 76 2.25 -1.19 3.27
CA LEU A 76 2.81 -0.69 2.02
C LEU A 76 3.01 0.83 2.05
N LYS A 77 2.02 1.60 2.52
CA LYS A 77 2.11 3.06 2.59
C LYS A 77 3.32 3.50 3.43
N GLY A 78 3.48 2.90 4.61
CA GLY A 78 4.63 3.18 5.47
C GLY A 78 5.95 2.80 4.81
N ALA A 79 6.03 1.65 4.13
CA ALA A 79 7.24 1.28 3.39
C ALA A 79 7.57 2.26 2.26
N MET A 80 6.57 2.74 1.52
CA MET A 80 6.75 3.75 0.47
C MET A 80 7.29 5.07 1.04
N GLU A 81 6.79 5.53 2.20
CA GLU A 81 7.34 6.72 2.87
C GLU A 81 8.80 6.50 3.29
N LYS A 82 9.11 5.35 3.91
CA LYS A 82 10.48 5.00 4.32
C LYS A 82 11.42 4.83 3.13
N ALA A 83 10.89 4.46 1.97
CA ALA A 83 11.64 4.39 0.71
C ALA A 83 11.82 5.75 0.01
N GLY A 84 11.25 6.84 0.55
CA GLY A 84 11.42 8.21 0.05
C GLY A 84 10.32 8.68 -0.91
N PHE A 85 9.21 7.97 -1.00
CA PHE A 85 8.06 8.36 -1.83
C PHE A 85 7.07 9.22 -1.06
N SER A 86 6.45 10.16 -1.75
CA SER A 86 5.30 10.91 -1.26
C SER A 86 4.02 10.18 -1.60
N LEU A 87 3.03 10.30 -0.73
CA LEU A 87 1.70 9.70 -0.92
C LEU A 87 0.59 10.73 -0.78
N LYS A 88 -0.51 10.46 -1.48
CA LYS A 88 -1.75 11.25 -1.46
C LYS A 88 -2.92 10.30 -1.28
N ALA A 89 -3.73 10.53 -0.24
CA ALA A 89 -4.94 9.74 -0.01
C ALA A 89 -5.92 9.85 -1.18
N THR A 90 -6.59 8.74 -1.50
CA THR A 90 -7.72 8.71 -2.44
C THR A 90 -9.01 9.17 -1.76
N ARG A 91 -10.08 9.40 -2.55
CA ARG A 91 -11.37 9.88 -2.05
C ARG A 91 -12.03 8.96 -1.02
N ASP A 92 -11.72 7.67 -1.06
CA ASP A 92 -12.21 6.66 -0.11
C ASP A 92 -11.50 6.73 1.25
N GLY A 93 -10.41 7.47 1.39
CA GLY A 93 -9.58 7.55 2.61
C GLY A 93 -8.82 6.25 2.95
N VAL A 94 -8.99 5.19 2.17
CA VAL A 94 -8.40 3.86 2.42
C VAL A 94 -7.15 3.65 1.59
N ASN A 95 -7.18 4.06 0.32
CA ASN A 95 -6.05 3.88 -0.57
C ASN A 95 -5.18 5.14 -0.66
N ALA A 96 -3.99 4.98 -1.22
CA ALA A 96 -3.10 6.09 -1.52
C ALA A 96 -2.54 5.96 -2.93
N LYS A 97 -2.29 7.12 -3.54
CA LYS A 97 -1.51 7.27 -4.77
C LYS A 97 -0.11 7.73 -4.41
N PHE A 98 0.88 7.38 -5.22
CA PHE A 98 2.28 7.66 -4.96
C PHE A 98 2.91 8.45 -6.09
N ASN A 99 3.99 9.17 -5.80
CA ASN A 99 4.75 9.93 -6.78
C ASN A 99 5.71 9.03 -7.60
N ILE A 100 5.18 8.00 -8.25
CA ILE A 100 5.95 6.98 -8.97
C ILE A 100 5.93 7.17 -10.49
N SER A 101 7.07 7.03 -11.16
CA SER A 101 7.16 7.11 -12.61
C SER A 101 6.39 5.97 -13.28
N LYS A 102 5.64 6.26 -14.34
CA LYS A 102 5.06 5.22 -15.23
C LYS A 102 6.12 4.41 -15.98
N THR A 103 7.37 4.87 -16.01
CA THR A 103 8.51 4.15 -16.61
C THR A 103 9.30 3.33 -15.59
N SER A 104 8.82 3.24 -14.34
CA SER A 104 9.45 2.43 -13.30
C SER A 104 9.50 0.95 -13.71
N PRO A 105 10.49 0.17 -13.22
CA PRO A 105 10.62 -1.25 -13.53
C PRO A 105 9.33 -2.05 -13.36
N PHE A 106 8.52 -1.73 -12.34
CA PHE A 106 7.22 -2.35 -12.09
C PHE A 106 6.31 -2.39 -13.33
N PHE A 107 6.18 -1.28 -14.05
CA PHE A 107 5.25 -1.14 -15.18
C PHE A 107 5.77 -1.72 -16.49
N LYS A 108 7.03 -2.14 -16.53
CA LYS A 108 7.64 -2.73 -17.74
C LYS A 108 7.47 -4.25 -17.82
N LYS A 109 7.03 -4.89 -16.73
CA LYS A 109 6.93 -6.35 -16.63
C LYS A 109 5.71 -6.94 -17.34
N GLU A 110 4.81 -6.10 -17.88
CA GLU A 110 3.57 -6.51 -18.56
C GLU A 110 3.70 -6.68 -20.09
N THR A 111 4.92 -6.69 -20.64
CA THR A 111 5.15 -6.86 -22.08
C THR A 111 5.86 -8.17 -22.40
N VAL A 112 5.20 -9.31 -22.17
CA VAL A 112 5.51 -10.59 -22.83
C VAL A 112 4.24 -11.37 -23.07
#